data_AF-A0A9D7SJ50-F1
#
_entry.id   AF-A0A9D7SJ50-F1
#
_cell.length_a   1.000
_cell.length_b   1.000
_cell.length_c   1.000
_cell.angle_alpha   90.00
_cell.angle_beta   90.00
_cell.angle_gamma   90.00
#
_symmetry.space_group_name_H-M   'P 1'
#
loop_
_entity.id
_entity.type
_entity.pdbx_description
1 polymer ?
#
loop_
_entity_poly.entity_id
_entity_poly.type
_entity_poly.pdbx_seq_one_letter_code
_entity_poly.pdbx_strand_id
1 'polypeptide(L)'
;MAKLLVHESAGVREFEIIDNEVHMGRELDNTLRLPDPSISRHHCVIRKLGGGFEIQDLQSSNGVLVNGNRVQASPLRDGDRITLGQVQLTFQDPRPEVAATVAISVMDAPPPSGTVRMSADQLAAIHTGKPSTEPEAKAATPDQLATGPVSTPLARPVPPVAPALPPRPTPPPPPPPSSSAGVIPAFLAAYLPPVPDDAQPTGERGDFLTRFLAVLIDWAIIFVIQLILGMIPFLGCFISPLIGLAYAVFLYYCLVAFRGSIGKKVMKLRVVPEDNPSGNIDASQAVLRFLGHVVNGILLCLPYLMILGSERKGLQDIFSKSICIKVDR
;
A
#
# COMPACT_ATOMS: atom_id res chain seq x y z
N MET A 1 -14.41 3.14 29.56
CA MET A 1 -13.49 2.11 29.06
C MET A 1 -12.55 2.76 28.07
N ALA A 2 -11.34 2.22 27.87
CA ALA A 2 -10.40 2.77 26.90
C ALA A 2 -10.89 2.48 25.46
N LYS A 3 -10.63 3.41 24.55
CA LYS A 3 -11.08 3.38 23.17
C LYS A 3 -9.94 3.74 22.21
N LEU A 4 -10.04 3.24 20.99
CA LEU A 4 -9.24 3.66 19.85
C LEU A 4 -10.15 4.38 18.86
N LEU A 5 -9.78 5.59 18.50
CA LEU A 5 -10.41 6.36 17.43
C LEU A 5 -9.62 6.15 16.15
N VAL A 6 -10.14 5.36 15.22
CA VAL A 6 -9.53 5.14 13.91
C VAL A 6 -9.95 6.29 13.00
N HIS A 7 -8.98 7.08 12.52
CA HIS A 7 -9.24 8.16 11.57
C HIS A 7 -9.23 7.59 10.16
N GLU A 8 -10.41 7.47 9.56
CA GLU A 8 -10.60 7.01 8.19
C GLU A 8 -11.08 8.19 7.32
N SER A 9 -10.97 8.06 6.00
CA SER A 9 -11.45 9.11 5.07
C SER A 9 -12.96 9.35 5.17
N ALA A 10 -13.72 8.34 5.63
CA ALA A 10 -15.17 8.41 5.81
C ALA A 10 -15.60 8.93 7.19
N GLY A 11 -14.67 9.19 8.11
CA GLY A 11 -14.96 9.66 9.47
C GLY A 11 -14.11 8.98 10.54
N VAL A 12 -14.52 9.10 11.79
CA VAL A 12 -13.84 8.48 12.94
C VAL A 12 -14.62 7.24 13.38
N ARG A 13 -13.97 6.08 13.34
CA ARG A 13 -14.53 4.83 13.86
C ARG A 13 -14.02 4.61 15.28
N GLU A 14 -14.93 4.47 16.23
CA GLU A 14 -14.58 4.11 17.60
C GLU A 14 -14.46 2.59 17.75
N PHE A 15 -13.41 2.14 18.43
CA PHE A 15 -13.22 0.74 18.81
C PHE A 15 -12.95 0.66 20.31
N GLU A 16 -13.79 -0.06 21.05
CA GLU A 16 -13.62 -0.23 22.49
C GLU A 16 -12.60 -1.34 22.79
N ILE A 17 -11.65 -1.06 23.69
CA ILE A 17 -10.69 -2.07 24.14
C ILE A 17 -11.32 -2.85 25.30
N ILE A 18 -11.85 -4.03 24.98
CA ILE A 18 -12.50 -4.94 25.92
C ILE A 18 -11.50 -5.99 26.43
N ASP A 19 -10.75 -6.59 25.51
CA ASP A 19 -9.82 -7.69 25.78
C ASP A 19 -8.51 -7.21 26.41
N ASN A 20 -7.77 -8.14 27.01
CA ASN A 20 -6.44 -7.88 27.56
C ASN A 20 -5.38 -7.66 26.47
N GLU A 21 -5.58 -8.25 25.29
CA GLU A 21 -4.73 -8.09 24.11
C GLU A 21 -5.60 -7.75 22.90
N VAL A 22 -5.25 -6.67 22.20
CA VAL A 22 -5.91 -6.26 20.95
C VAL A 22 -4.88 -6.32 19.84
N HIS A 23 -5.03 -7.30 18.96
CA HIS A 23 -4.18 -7.43 17.77
C HIS A 23 -4.68 -6.50 16.66
N MET A 24 -3.75 -5.82 16.00
CA MET A 24 -4.02 -4.91 14.90
C MET A 24 -3.21 -5.30 13.67
N GLY A 25 -3.88 -5.34 12.53
CA GLY A 25 -3.26 -5.70 11.26
C GLY A 25 -4.24 -5.77 10.10
N ARG A 26 -3.72 -6.06 8.90
CA ARG A 26 -4.52 -6.10 7.66
C ARG A 26 -5.36 -7.37 7.52
N GLU A 27 -4.92 -8.47 8.11
CA GLU A 27 -5.62 -9.76 8.02
C GLU A 27 -6.87 -9.83 8.92
N LEU A 28 -7.77 -10.73 8.56
CA LEU A 28 -9.09 -10.91 9.18
C LEU A 28 -9.05 -11.52 10.59
N ASP A 29 -7.92 -12.11 10.97
CA ASP A 29 -7.70 -12.77 12.27
C ASP A 29 -7.24 -11.81 13.37
N ASN A 30 -7.00 -10.53 13.06
CA ASN A 30 -6.71 -9.50 14.04
C ASN A 30 -8.00 -8.97 14.70
N THR A 31 -7.95 -8.71 16.01
CA THR A 31 -9.06 -8.13 16.79
C THR A 31 -9.57 -6.82 16.19
N LEU A 32 -8.66 -5.92 15.83
CA LEU A 32 -8.94 -4.70 15.10
C LEU A 32 -8.31 -4.78 13.71
N ARG A 33 -9.14 -5.11 12.73
CA ARG A 33 -8.73 -5.18 11.33
C ARG A 33 -8.62 -3.78 10.72
N LEU A 34 -7.44 -3.49 10.17
CA LEU A 34 -7.14 -2.27 9.43
C LEU A 34 -6.75 -2.66 7.99
N PRO A 35 -7.70 -2.67 7.04
CA PRO A 35 -7.51 -3.25 5.70
C PRO A 35 -6.70 -2.33 4.75
N ASP A 36 -5.58 -1.80 5.23
CA ASP A 36 -4.71 -0.90 4.49
C ASP A 36 -3.40 -1.61 4.06
N PRO A 37 -2.96 -1.49 2.79
CA PRO A 37 -1.76 -2.17 2.30
C PRO A 37 -0.45 -1.71 2.96
N SER A 38 -0.42 -0.50 3.54
CA SER A 38 0.72 -0.01 4.33
C SER A 38 0.81 -0.67 5.72
N ILE A 39 -0.17 -1.49 6.09
CA ILE A 39 -0.20 -2.21 7.36
C ILE A 39 0.16 -3.69 7.12
N SER A 40 1.12 -4.19 7.90
CA SER A 40 1.48 -5.61 7.90
C SER A 40 0.30 -6.51 8.33
N ARG A 41 0.36 -7.79 7.93
CA ARG A 41 -0.69 -8.78 8.24
C ARG A 41 -1.03 -8.83 9.72
N HIS A 42 -0.01 -8.92 10.56
CA HIS A 42 -0.05 -8.65 12.00
C HIS A 42 0.94 -7.53 12.26
N HIS A 43 0.45 -6.35 12.60
CA HIS A 43 1.27 -5.15 12.66
C HIS A 43 1.72 -4.86 14.08
N CYS A 44 0.79 -4.82 15.02
CA CYS A 44 1.08 -4.54 16.41
C CYS A 44 0.02 -5.15 17.33
N VAL A 45 0.31 -5.16 18.62
CA VAL A 45 -0.62 -5.58 19.67
C VAL A 45 -0.64 -4.51 20.75
N ILE A 46 -1.83 -4.17 21.24
CA ILE A 46 -1.99 -3.41 22.48
C ILE A 46 -2.27 -4.40 23.60
N ARG A 47 -1.47 -4.33 24.67
CA ARG A 47 -1.63 -5.13 25.88
C ARG A 47 -2.05 -4.28 27.05
N LYS A 48 -2.95 -4.80 27.87
CA LYS A 48 -3.35 -4.21 29.14
C LYS A 48 -2.43 -4.75 30.25
N LEU A 49 -1.55 -3.89 30.79
CA LEU A 49 -0.53 -4.26 31.78
C LEU A 49 -0.64 -3.36 33.01
N GLY A 50 -0.76 -3.95 34.20
CA GLY A 50 -0.61 -3.22 35.48
C GLY A 50 -1.58 -2.05 35.69
N GLY A 51 -2.71 -1.99 34.97
CA GLY A 51 -3.67 -0.88 35.03
C GLY A 51 -3.59 0.12 33.87
N GLY A 52 -2.54 0.06 33.04
CA GLY A 52 -2.36 0.86 31.83
C GLY A 52 -2.37 0.01 30.54
N PHE A 53 -2.00 0.65 29.43
CA PHE A 53 -1.91 0.03 28.11
C PHE A 53 -0.51 0.22 27.54
N GLU A 54 0.00 -0.80 26.84
CA GLU A 54 1.27 -0.74 26.12
C GLU A 54 1.03 -1.21 24.68
N ILE A 55 1.57 -0.50 23.71
CA ILE A 55 1.60 -0.93 22.31
C ILE A 55 2.95 -1.58 21.99
N GLN A 56 2.93 -2.72 21.30
CA GLN A 56 4.12 -3.43 20.85
C GLN A 56 4.05 -3.71 19.34
N ASP A 57 5.13 -3.40 18.63
CA ASP A 57 5.31 -3.71 17.20
C ASP A 57 5.62 -5.21 17.00
N LEU A 58 4.91 -5.85 16.08
CA LEU A 58 5.09 -7.28 15.74
C LEU A 58 5.99 -7.44 14.50
N GLN A 59 7.10 -6.70 14.47
CA GLN A 59 8.03 -6.64 13.33
C GLN A 59 7.35 -6.18 12.03
N SER A 60 6.51 -5.16 12.13
CA SER A 60 5.84 -4.59 10.96
C SER A 60 6.82 -3.92 9.99
N SER A 61 6.42 -3.87 8.71
CA SER A 61 7.24 -3.32 7.63
C SER A 61 7.48 -1.82 7.80
N ASN A 62 6.44 -1.08 8.19
CA ASN A 62 6.51 0.38 8.36
C ASN A 62 6.80 0.81 9.81
N GLY A 63 6.68 -0.11 10.78
CA GLY A 63 6.83 0.17 12.19
C GLY A 63 5.60 0.86 12.81
N VAL A 64 5.57 0.87 14.13
CA VAL A 64 4.60 1.63 14.93
C VAL A 64 5.20 2.98 15.28
N LEU A 65 4.47 4.07 15.04
CA LEU A 65 4.84 5.40 15.52
C LEU A 65 3.85 5.88 16.58
N VAL A 66 4.33 6.34 17.72
CA VAL A 66 3.53 7.00 18.76
C VAL A 66 3.99 8.44 18.86
N ASN A 67 3.07 9.39 18.65
CA ASN A 67 3.32 10.83 18.58
C ASN A 67 4.48 11.21 17.62
N GLY A 68 4.59 10.47 16.50
CA GLY A 68 5.62 10.67 15.48
C GLY A 68 6.95 9.95 15.74
N ASN A 69 7.13 9.31 16.90
CA ASN A 69 8.34 8.57 17.23
C ASN A 69 8.14 7.07 16.98
N ARG A 70 9.05 6.45 16.22
CA ARG A 70 9.00 4.99 15.98
C ARG A 70 9.37 4.24 17.25
N VAL A 71 8.55 3.28 17.65
CA VAL A 71 8.70 2.51 18.89
C VAL A 71 8.61 1.01 18.61
N GLN A 72 9.36 0.20 19.37
CA GLN A 72 9.15 -1.26 19.42
C GLN A 72 8.13 -1.65 20.48
N ALA A 73 8.18 -0.99 21.64
CA ALA A 73 7.19 -1.07 22.70
C ALA A 73 7.07 0.31 23.37
N SER A 74 5.86 0.73 23.72
CA SER A 74 5.64 2.02 24.39
C SER A 74 4.35 2.04 25.21
N PRO A 75 4.36 2.58 26.45
CA PRO A 75 3.13 2.79 27.20
C PRO A 75 2.27 3.85 26.49
N LEU A 76 0.97 3.59 26.40
CA LEU A 76 -0.03 4.49 25.82
C LEU A 76 -0.67 5.35 26.91
N ARG A 77 -0.82 6.64 26.62
CA ARG A 77 -1.51 7.62 27.45
C ARG A 77 -2.71 8.20 26.70
N ASP A 78 -3.70 8.66 27.47
CA ASP A 78 -4.88 9.33 26.91
C ASP A 78 -4.46 10.47 25.96
N GLY A 79 -5.04 10.47 24.75
CA GLY A 79 -4.75 11.43 23.70
C GLY A 79 -3.58 11.06 22.77
N ASP A 80 -2.84 9.98 23.04
CA ASP A 80 -1.71 9.59 22.19
C ASP A 80 -2.15 9.27 20.76
N ARG A 81 -1.39 9.79 19.79
CA ARG A 81 -1.59 9.52 18.37
C ARG A 81 -0.70 8.37 17.93
N ILE A 82 -1.32 7.29 17.46
CA ILE A 82 -0.64 6.11 16.94
C ILE A 82 -0.75 6.14 15.43
N THR A 83 0.37 6.02 14.72
CA THR A 83 0.40 5.93 13.26
C THR A 83 0.94 4.58 12.85
N LEU A 84 0.15 3.86 12.04
CA LEU A 84 0.48 2.56 11.47
C LEU A 84 0.44 2.68 9.95
N GLY A 85 1.61 2.75 9.31
CA GLY A 85 1.67 3.04 7.87
C GLY A 85 1.00 4.39 7.54
N GLN A 86 -0.10 4.35 6.79
CA GLN A 86 -0.91 5.52 6.41
C GLN A 86 -2.13 5.75 7.31
N VAL A 87 -2.41 4.85 8.24
CA VAL A 87 -3.57 4.96 9.14
C VAL A 87 -3.17 5.66 10.43
N GLN A 88 -4.00 6.59 10.89
CA GLN A 88 -3.84 7.27 12.18
C GLN A 88 -4.94 6.83 13.14
N LEU A 89 -4.54 6.58 14.39
CA LEU A 89 -5.40 6.24 15.50
C LEU A 89 -5.15 7.23 16.65
N THR A 90 -6.18 7.48 17.45
CA THR A 90 -6.03 8.20 18.72
C THR A 90 -6.47 7.29 19.85
N PHE A 91 -5.61 7.11 20.84
CA PHE A 91 -5.93 6.37 22.04
C PHE A 91 -6.65 7.29 23.03
N GLN A 92 -7.75 6.80 23.62
CA GLN A 92 -8.48 7.48 24.67
C GLN A 92 -8.66 6.57 25.86
N ASP A 93 -8.27 7.01 27.06
CA ASP A 93 -8.58 6.33 28.32
C ASP A 93 -9.29 7.31 29.27
N PRO A 94 -10.60 7.13 29.54
CA PRO A 94 -11.35 8.02 30.42
C PRO A 94 -10.97 7.90 31.90
N ARG A 95 -10.02 7.04 32.27
CA ARG A 95 -9.51 6.99 33.64
C ARG A 95 -8.55 8.15 33.88
N PRO A 96 -8.70 8.91 34.98
CA PRO A 96 -7.71 9.93 35.34
C PRO A 96 -6.34 9.27 35.50
N GLU A 97 -5.32 9.85 34.89
CA GLU A 97 -3.91 9.42 34.92
C GLU A 97 -3.45 9.36 36.39
N VAL A 98 -3.61 8.20 37.03
CA VAL A 98 -2.91 7.91 38.28
C VAL A 98 -1.46 7.72 37.87
N ALA A 99 -0.70 8.80 37.99
CA ALA A 99 0.73 8.86 37.71
C ALA A 99 1.40 7.57 38.21
N ALA A 100 1.83 6.73 37.27
CA ALA A 100 2.71 5.61 37.56
C ALA A 100 4.02 6.20 38.09
N THR A 101 4.11 6.29 39.41
CA THR A 101 5.33 6.60 40.14
C THR A 101 6.37 5.56 39.78
N VAL A 102 7.34 5.99 38.98
CA VAL A 102 8.77 5.67 39.04
C VAL A 102 9.12 4.41 39.85
N ALA A 103 9.35 3.30 39.15
CA ALA A 103 10.24 2.25 39.61
C ALA A 103 11.50 2.26 38.72
N ILE A 104 12.32 3.29 38.90
CA ILE A 104 13.75 3.17 38.59
C ILE A 104 14.30 2.23 39.66
N SER A 105 14.72 1.03 39.24
CA SER A 105 15.58 0.20 40.07
C SER A 105 16.97 0.86 40.11
N VAL A 106 17.16 1.78 41.06
CA VAL A 106 18.49 2.12 41.57
C VAL A 106 18.74 1.12 42.71
N MET A 107 19.60 0.13 42.47
CA MET A 107 20.32 -0.50 43.57
C MET A 107 21.60 0.29 43.83
N ASP A 108 21.62 0.81 45.05
CA ASP A 108 22.64 1.58 45.75
C ASP A 108 23.90 0.75 46.05
N ALA A 109 25.10 1.32 45.87
CA ALA A 109 26.29 1.07 46.69
C ALA A 109 27.44 2.08 46.37
N PRO A 110 28.28 2.47 47.37
CA PRO A 110 28.90 3.79 47.52
C PRO A 110 30.35 3.92 46.99
N PRO A 111 30.95 5.14 46.99
CA PRO A 111 32.24 5.43 46.34
C PRO A 111 33.45 5.19 47.26
N PRO A 112 34.66 4.95 46.69
CA PRO A 112 35.91 5.28 47.37
C PRO A 112 36.48 6.62 46.88
N SER A 113 36.76 7.48 47.87
CA SER A 113 37.55 8.70 47.80
C SER A 113 38.92 8.52 47.14
N GLY A 114 39.39 9.55 46.43
CA GLY A 114 40.76 9.64 45.95
C GLY A 114 41.04 10.97 45.23
N THR A 115 41.49 11.96 45.99
CA THR A 115 42.17 13.21 45.58
C THR A 115 43.14 13.01 44.39
N VAL A 116 43.32 13.97 43.49
CA VAL A 116 44.33 15.04 43.61
C VAL A 116 44.03 16.21 42.67
N ARG A 117 44.23 17.41 43.21
CA ARG A 117 44.22 18.74 42.60
C ARG A 117 45.33 18.89 41.53
N MET A 118 45.06 19.66 40.46
CA MET A 118 45.85 20.85 40.12
C MET A 118 45.26 21.60 38.93
N SER A 119 45.44 22.92 38.98
CA SER A 119 44.80 23.97 38.21
C SER A 119 45.63 24.47 37.02
N ALA A 120 44.91 25.21 36.17
CA ALA A 120 45.32 25.98 35.02
C ALA A 120 46.69 26.67 35.11
N ASP A 121 47.53 26.43 34.11
CA ASP A 121 48.29 27.48 33.44
C ASP A 121 48.81 27.00 32.08
N GLN A 122 48.68 27.90 31.10
CA GLN A 122 49.47 28.02 29.86
C GLN A 122 49.15 27.06 28.70
N LEU A 123 48.35 27.49 27.71
CA LEU A 123 48.60 28.48 26.65
C LEU A 123 49.21 27.87 25.37
N ALA A 124 48.51 28.20 24.29
CA ALA A 124 48.63 27.68 22.94
C ALA A 124 49.70 28.39 22.09
N ALA A 125 49.78 27.90 20.84
CA ALA A 125 50.22 28.58 19.60
C ALA A 125 51.74 28.39 19.30
N ILE A 126 52.21 28.12 18.07
CA ILE A 126 52.05 28.77 16.74
C ILE A 126 52.65 27.78 15.69
N HIS A 127 51.94 27.39 14.62
CA HIS A 127 52.18 27.78 13.21
C HIS A 127 53.62 27.53 12.68
N THR A 128 53.90 26.60 11.74
CA THR A 128 53.98 26.76 10.25
C THR A 128 54.75 25.52 9.73
N GLY A 129 54.47 24.88 8.58
CA GLY A 129 54.79 25.33 7.22
C GLY A 129 55.78 24.34 6.53
N LYS A 130 55.38 23.81 5.35
CA LYS A 130 56.08 22.93 4.34
C LYS A 130 57.47 23.50 3.88
N PRO A 131 58.30 22.92 2.95
CA PRO A 131 58.05 21.86 1.94
C PRO A 131 59.22 20.87 1.56
N SER A 132 58.86 19.96 0.65
CA SER A 132 59.59 19.13 -0.35
C SER A 132 61.11 19.24 -0.60
N THR A 133 61.73 18.09 -0.88
CA THR A 133 62.78 17.90 -1.91
C THR A 133 62.86 16.43 -2.37
N GLU A 134 62.70 16.22 -3.68
CA GLU A 134 63.34 15.14 -4.48
C GLU A 134 64.55 15.82 -5.17
N PRO A 135 65.62 15.12 -5.63
CA PRO A 135 65.58 14.58 -7.00
C PRO A 135 66.54 13.40 -7.35
N GLU A 136 66.26 12.81 -8.52
CA GLU A 136 67.18 12.29 -9.57
C GLU A 136 68.02 11.00 -9.37
N ALA A 137 67.84 10.02 -10.28
CA ALA A 137 68.88 9.63 -11.26
C ALA A 137 68.44 8.52 -12.26
N LYS A 138 68.51 8.86 -13.56
CA LYS A 138 69.01 8.10 -14.74
C LYS A 138 68.67 6.61 -14.99
N ALA A 139 67.95 6.41 -16.12
CA ALA A 139 68.33 5.66 -17.34
C ALA A 139 69.10 4.32 -17.25
N ALA A 140 68.48 3.24 -17.73
CA ALA A 140 68.93 2.39 -18.86
C ALA A 140 68.18 1.04 -18.93
N THR A 141 67.52 0.77 -20.06
CA THR A 141 67.20 -0.57 -20.63
C THR A 141 68.50 -1.15 -21.25
N PRO A 142 68.68 -2.45 -21.61
CA PRO A 142 67.70 -3.53 -21.76
C PRO A 142 68.13 -4.97 -21.33
N ASP A 143 67.16 -5.90 -21.48
CA ASP A 143 67.32 -7.26 -22.02
C ASP A 143 67.50 -8.50 -21.11
N GLN A 144 66.78 -9.55 -21.53
CA GLN A 144 67.02 -11.00 -21.39
C GLN A 144 66.79 -11.78 -20.07
N LEU A 145 65.69 -12.55 -20.09
CA LEU A 145 65.66 -14.03 -20.11
C LEU A 145 66.66 -14.81 -19.23
N ALA A 146 66.21 -15.44 -18.14
CA ALA A 146 66.53 -16.85 -17.77
C ALA A 146 65.98 -17.27 -16.39
N THR A 147 65.12 -18.29 -16.45
CA THR A 147 65.00 -19.47 -15.58
C THR A 147 65.88 -19.60 -14.31
N GLY A 148 65.24 -19.92 -13.17
CA GLY A 148 65.88 -20.69 -12.09
C GLY A 148 65.29 -20.43 -10.70
N PRO A 149 65.06 -21.45 -9.83
CA PRO A 149 64.12 -21.37 -8.72
C PRO A 149 64.78 -21.19 -7.34
N VAL A 150 63.91 -21.09 -6.33
CA VAL A 150 64.15 -21.25 -4.88
C VAL A 150 64.49 -19.97 -4.11
N SER A 151 63.53 -19.50 -3.32
CA SER A 151 63.67 -19.29 -1.87
C SER A 151 62.35 -18.82 -1.27
N THR A 152 61.75 -19.65 -0.42
CA THR A 152 60.59 -19.33 0.41
C THR A 152 60.97 -18.29 1.48
N PRO A 153 60.28 -17.14 1.61
CA PRO A 153 60.41 -16.28 2.78
C PRO A 153 59.21 -16.45 3.73
N LEU A 154 59.54 -16.45 5.01
CA LEU A 154 58.66 -16.49 6.18
C LEU A 154 57.40 -15.63 6.06
N ALA A 155 56.28 -16.21 6.51
CA ALA A 155 55.01 -15.53 6.72
C ALA A 155 55.16 -14.32 7.67
N ARG A 156 54.74 -13.14 7.21
CA ARG A 156 54.40 -12.02 8.09
C ARG A 156 53.00 -12.24 8.68
N PRO A 157 52.71 -11.81 9.92
CA PRO A 157 51.38 -11.90 10.48
C PRO A 157 50.43 -10.97 9.72
N VAL A 158 49.32 -11.49 9.22
CA VAL A 158 48.23 -10.70 8.63
C VAL A 158 47.48 -10.02 9.79
N PRO A 159 47.27 -8.69 9.77
CA PRO A 159 46.45 -8.03 10.78
C PRO A 159 44.98 -8.49 10.67
N PRO A 160 44.21 -8.53 11.77
CA PRO A 160 42.82 -8.99 11.73
C PRO A 160 41.97 -8.10 10.83
N VAL A 161 41.24 -8.75 9.91
CA VAL A 161 40.27 -8.12 9.02
C VAL A 161 39.21 -7.40 9.86
N ALA A 162 39.08 -6.08 9.66
CA ALA A 162 38.02 -5.30 10.28
C ALA A 162 36.63 -5.84 9.87
N PRO A 163 35.62 -5.83 10.76
CA PRO A 163 34.27 -6.28 10.41
C PRO A 163 33.72 -5.44 9.24
N ALA A 164 33.17 -6.11 8.23
CA ALA A 164 32.52 -5.47 7.10
C ALA A 164 31.38 -4.56 7.58
N LEU A 165 31.40 -3.31 7.15
CA LEU A 165 30.27 -2.38 7.31
C LEU A 165 28.99 -3.01 6.73
N PRO A 166 27.83 -2.87 7.39
CA PRO A 166 26.57 -3.35 6.85
C PRO A 166 26.28 -2.68 5.50
N PRO A 167 25.70 -3.40 4.53
CA PRO A 167 25.37 -2.83 3.23
C PRO A 167 24.41 -1.66 3.40
N ARG A 168 24.73 -0.56 2.71
CA ARG A 168 23.89 0.65 2.66
C ARG A 168 22.48 0.23 2.22
N PRO A 169 21.40 0.68 2.88
CA PRO A 169 20.05 0.41 2.42
C PRO A 169 19.92 0.94 0.99
N THR A 170 19.55 0.06 0.07
CA THR A 170 19.24 0.45 -1.31
C THR A 170 18.09 1.43 -1.28
N PRO A 171 18.14 2.53 -2.05
CA PRO A 171 17.00 3.42 -2.17
C PRO A 171 15.77 2.61 -2.60
N PRO A 172 14.57 2.93 -2.08
CA PRO A 172 13.35 2.25 -2.50
C PRO A 172 13.23 2.34 -4.03
N PRO A 173 12.72 1.29 -4.70
CA PRO A 173 12.48 1.34 -6.13
C PRO A 173 11.60 2.56 -6.42
N PRO A 174 11.85 3.29 -7.53
CA PRO A 174 10.97 4.37 -7.94
C PRO A 174 9.54 3.83 -7.99
N PRO A 175 8.53 4.64 -7.62
CA PRO A 175 7.14 4.22 -7.76
C PRO A 175 6.92 3.70 -9.18
N PRO A 176 6.13 2.61 -9.36
CA PRO A 176 5.80 2.15 -10.70
C PRO A 176 5.29 3.36 -11.49
N PRO A 177 5.66 3.49 -12.78
CA PRO A 177 5.17 4.60 -13.58
C PRO A 177 3.67 4.64 -13.39
N SER A 178 3.17 5.77 -12.89
CA SER A 178 1.75 6.08 -12.91
C SER A 178 1.32 5.79 -14.33
N SER A 179 0.67 4.63 -14.51
CA SER A 179 0.21 4.14 -15.80
C SER A 179 -0.44 5.34 -16.44
N SER A 180 0.15 5.77 -17.54
CA SER A 180 -0.34 6.83 -18.39
C SER A 180 -1.73 6.39 -18.82
N ALA A 181 -2.71 6.73 -17.99
CA ALA A 181 -4.11 6.57 -18.26
C ALA A 181 -4.32 7.16 -19.65
N GLY A 182 -4.81 6.33 -20.57
CA GLY A 182 -5.11 6.73 -21.93
C GLY A 182 -5.81 8.08 -21.90
N VAL A 183 -5.28 9.02 -22.68
CA VAL A 183 -5.74 10.38 -22.80
C VAL A 183 -7.25 10.38 -23.03
N ILE A 184 -8.04 10.65 -21.99
CA ILE A 184 -9.47 10.91 -22.12
C ILE A 184 -9.59 12.38 -22.52
N PRO A 185 -10.24 12.71 -23.65
CA PRO A 185 -10.54 14.10 -23.98
C PRO A 185 -11.42 14.72 -22.89
N ALA A 186 -10.92 15.78 -22.23
CA ALA A 186 -11.57 16.44 -21.10
C ALA A 186 -13.03 16.88 -21.37
N PHE A 187 -13.41 17.06 -22.64
CA PHE A 187 -14.76 17.48 -23.03
C PHE A 187 -15.84 16.43 -22.76
N LEU A 188 -15.50 15.13 -22.74
CA LEU A 188 -16.48 14.08 -22.43
C LEU A 188 -16.84 14.06 -20.94
N ALA A 189 -15.91 14.45 -20.05
CA ALA A 189 -16.11 14.38 -18.60
C ALA A 189 -17.19 15.36 -18.08
N ALA A 190 -17.46 16.44 -18.83
CA ALA A 190 -18.38 17.51 -18.42
C ALA A 190 -19.87 17.16 -18.55
N TYR A 191 -20.22 16.15 -19.35
CA TYR A 191 -21.61 15.77 -19.63
C TYR A 191 -22.13 14.60 -18.78
N LEU A 192 -21.31 14.08 -17.85
CA LEU A 192 -21.66 12.89 -17.10
C LEU A 192 -21.89 13.17 -15.62
N PRO A 193 -22.86 12.48 -15.00
CA PRO A 193 -23.16 12.66 -13.59
C PRO A 193 -21.92 12.31 -12.76
N PRO A 194 -21.50 13.19 -11.82
CA PRO A 194 -20.43 12.88 -10.89
C PRO A 194 -20.84 11.62 -10.12
N VAL A 195 -19.99 10.60 -10.20
CA VAL A 195 -20.22 9.35 -9.48
C VAL A 195 -19.91 9.62 -8.01
N PRO A 196 -20.83 9.27 -7.09
CA PRO A 196 -20.49 9.26 -5.67
C PRO A 196 -19.41 8.20 -5.43
N ASP A 197 -18.18 8.67 -5.22
CA ASP A 197 -17.03 7.82 -4.88
C ASP A 197 -17.15 7.24 -3.45
N ASP A 198 -18.09 7.73 -2.65
CA ASP A 198 -18.21 7.52 -1.21
C ASP A 198 -18.73 6.14 -0.79
N ALA A 199 -19.19 5.35 -1.75
CA ALA A 199 -19.91 4.12 -1.43
C ALA A 199 -18.91 2.96 -1.16
N GLN A 200 -18.91 2.48 0.09
CA GLN A 200 -17.98 1.46 0.58
C GLN A 200 -18.30 0.08 -0.04
N PRO A 201 -17.30 -0.65 -0.56
CA PRO A 201 -17.51 -2.02 -1.02
C PRO A 201 -17.85 -2.90 0.19
N THR A 202 -19.03 -3.51 0.19
CA THR A 202 -19.50 -4.34 1.33
C THR A 202 -18.74 -5.66 1.48
N GLY A 203 -17.83 -5.96 0.54
CA GLY A 203 -17.14 -7.24 0.43
C GLY A 203 -18.04 -8.38 -0.06
N GLU A 204 -19.35 -8.19 -0.07
CA GLU A 204 -20.31 -9.18 -0.54
C GLU A 204 -20.34 -9.22 -2.07
N ARG A 205 -20.12 -10.41 -2.64
CA ARG A 205 -20.16 -10.62 -4.09
C ARG A 205 -21.60 -10.50 -4.58
N GLY A 206 -21.81 -9.68 -5.62
CA GLY A 206 -23.13 -9.54 -6.25
C GLY A 206 -23.70 -10.88 -6.72
N ASP A 207 -24.96 -11.15 -6.40
CA ASP A 207 -25.67 -12.38 -6.77
C ASP A 207 -25.89 -12.46 -8.29
N PHE A 208 -26.13 -13.69 -8.78
CA PHE A 208 -26.44 -13.94 -10.19
C PHE A 208 -27.55 -13.04 -10.72
N LEU A 209 -28.69 -12.98 -10.01
CA LEU A 209 -29.88 -12.25 -10.47
C LEU A 209 -29.58 -10.74 -10.60
N THR A 210 -28.87 -10.17 -9.64
CA THR A 210 -28.47 -8.76 -9.63
C THR A 210 -27.54 -8.43 -10.80
N ARG A 211 -26.58 -9.33 -11.09
CA ARG A 211 -25.65 -9.16 -12.23
C ARG A 211 -26.34 -9.38 -13.58
N PHE A 212 -27.25 -10.34 -13.68
CA PHE A 212 -28.02 -10.61 -14.88
C PHE A 212 -28.97 -9.46 -15.21
N LEU A 213 -29.72 -8.97 -14.22
CA LEU A 213 -30.63 -7.86 -14.40
C LEU A 213 -29.87 -6.55 -14.73
N ALA A 214 -28.67 -6.35 -14.19
CA ALA A 214 -27.79 -5.24 -14.61
C ALA A 214 -27.48 -5.29 -16.11
N VAL A 215 -27.16 -6.46 -16.67
CA VAL A 215 -26.90 -6.63 -18.11
C VAL A 215 -28.16 -6.41 -18.93
N LEU A 216 -29.31 -6.87 -18.43
CA LEU A 216 -30.59 -6.68 -19.10
C LEU A 216 -30.96 -5.19 -19.18
N ILE A 217 -30.67 -4.41 -18.12
CA ILE A 217 -30.82 -2.95 -18.13
C ILE A 217 -29.89 -2.32 -19.16
N ASP A 218 -28.61 -2.72 -19.19
CA ASP A 218 -27.66 -2.22 -20.19
C ASP A 218 -28.17 -2.52 -21.62
N TRP A 219 -28.68 -3.72 -21.87
CA TRP A 219 -29.29 -4.11 -23.16
C TRP A 219 -30.54 -3.32 -23.50
N ALA A 220 -31.44 -3.09 -22.54
CA ALA A 220 -32.65 -2.31 -22.76
C ALA A 220 -32.33 -0.87 -23.17
N ILE A 221 -31.32 -0.26 -22.53
CA ILE A 221 -30.84 1.09 -22.89
C ILE A 221 -30.34 1.12 -24.34
N ILE A 222 -29.51 0.15 -24.74
CA ILE A 222 -29.04 0.04 -26.14
C ILE A 222 -30.23 -0.09 -27.09
N PHE A 223 -31.16 -0.99 -26.77
CA PHE A 223 -32.29 -1.29 -27.62
C PHE A 223 -33.15 -0.05 -27.85
N VAL A 224 -33.43 0.73 -26.80
CA VAL A 224 -34.18 2.00 -26.91
C VAL A 224 -33.41 3.01 -27.76
N ILE A 225 -32.10 3.17 -27.55
CA ILE A 225 -31.26 4.08 -28.36
C ILE A 225 -31.30 3.67 -29.85
N GLN A 226 -31.15 2.37 -30.13
CA GLN A 226 -31.22 1.85 -31.49
C GLN A 226 -32.61 2.01 -32.11
N LEU A 227 -33.67 1.80 -31.33
CA LEU A 227 -35.04 1.98 -31.78
C LEU A 227 -35.30 3.43 -32.18
N ILE A 228 -34.88 4.39 -31.35
CA ILE A 228 -35.00 5.83 -31.65
C ILE A 228 -34.20 6.21 -32.89
N LEU A 229 -32.95 5.76 -32.99
CA LEU A 229 -32.09 6.04 -34.16
C LEU A 229 -32.59 5.36 -35.44
N GLY A 230 -33.19 4.17 -35.31
CA GLY A 230 -33.77 3.41 -36.42
C GLY A 230 -35.02 4.06 -37.02
N MET A 231 -35.69 4.96 -36.29
CA MET A 231 -36.80 5.76 -36.81
C MET A 231 -36.34 6.84 -37.81
N ILE A 232 -35.03 7.06 -37.97
CA ILE A 232 -34.45 8.01 -38.92
C ILE A 232 -34.09 7.27 -40.22
N PRO A 233 -34.89 7.40 -41.30
CA PRO A 233 -34.64 6.70 -42.56
C PRO A 233 -33.34 7.17 -43.23
N PHE A 234 -32.72 6.30 -44.04
CA PHE A 234 -31.41 6.47 -44.71
C PHE A 234 -30.17 6.57 -43.81
N LEU A 235 -30.30 7.05 -42.58
CA LEU A 235 -29.20 7.17 -41.62
C LEU A 235 -28.88 5.82 -40.94
N GLY A 236 -29.89 5.00 -40.68
CA GLY A 236 -29.74 3.74 -39.94
C GLY A 236 -28.82 2.70 -40.60
N CYS A 237 -28.79 2.58 -41.92
CA CYS A 237 -28.06 1.49 -42.58
C CYS A 237 -26.53 1.70 -42.62
N PHE A 238 -26.08 2.96 -42.70
CA PHE A 238 -24.65 3.31 -42.68
C PHE A 238 -24.13 3.63 -41.28
N ILE A 239 -24.99 4.19 -40.41
CA ILE A 239 -24.57 4.58 -39.06
C ILE A 239 -24.68 3.42 -38.06
N SER A 240 -25.53 2.40 -38.30
CA SER A 240 -25.66 1.25 -37.40
C SER A 240 -24.33 0.57 -36.98
N PRO A 241 -23.40 0.22 -37.90
CA PRO A 241 -22.11 -0.34 -37.49
C PRO A 241 -21.22 0.66 -36.75
N LEU A 242 -21.27 1.95 -37.11
CA LEU A 242 -20.57 3.02 -36.39
C LEU A 242 -21.11 3.21 -34.97
N ILE A 243 -22.42 3.06 -34.77
CA ILE A 243 -23.09 3.11 -33.47
C ILE A 243 -22.69 1.92 -32.61
N GLY A 244 -22.61 0.71 -33.18
CA GLY A 244 -22.11 -0.46 -32.46
C GLY A 244 -20.69 -0.25 -31.93
N LEU A 245 -19.82 0.34 -32.75
CA LEU A 245 -18.45 0.71 -32.36
C LEU A 245 -18.45 1.83 -31.31
N ALA A 246 -19.23 2.90 -31.51
CA ALA A 246 -19.34 4.00 -30.55
C ALA A 246 -19.90 3.52 -29.20
N TYR A 247 -20.82 2.55 -29.21
CA TYR A 247 -21.37 1.93 -28.02
C TYR A 247 -20.35 1.04 -27.32
N ALA A 248 -19.55 0.27 -28.06
CA ALA A 248 -18.42 -0.50 -27.50
C ALA A 248 -17.40 0.43 -26.82
N VAL A 249 -17.07 1.55 -27.45
CA VAL A 249 -16.20 2.60 -26.90
C VAL A 249 -16.83 3.24 -25.66
N PHE A 250 -18.14 3.50 -25.68
CA PHE A 250 -18.87 4.06 -24.54
C PHE A 250 -18.95 3.09 -23.35
N LEU A 251 -19.15 1.79 -23.59
CA LEU A 251 -19.12 0.77 -22.55
C LEU A 251 -17.72 0.62 -21.96
N TYR A 252 -16.69 0.60 -22.80
CA TYR A 252 -15.30 0.62 -22.37
C TYR A 252 -15.02 1.86 -21.51
N TYR A 253 -15.47 3.03 -21.95
CA TYR A 253 -15.39 4.27 -21.18
C TYR A 253 -16.11 4.17 -19.84
N CYS A 254 -17.34 3.64 -19.79
CA CYS A 254 -18.06 3.49 -18.53
C CYS A 254 -17.36 2.52 -17.56
N LEU A 255 -16.78 1.45 -18.08
CA LEU A 255 -16.00 0.50 -17.28
C LEU A 255 -14.76 1.15 -16.67
N VAL A 256 -14.03 1.96 -17.45
CA VAL A 256 -12.80 2.64 -17.01
C VAL A 256 -13.11 3.83 -16.11
N ALA A 257 -14.02 4.71 -16.52
CA ALA A 257 -14.32 5.96 -15.81
C ALA A 257 -15.19 5.75 -14.57
N PHE A 258 -16.03 4.71 -14.55
CA PHE A 258 -17.06 4.58 -13.52
C PHE A 258 -17.07 3.26 -12.77
N ARG A 259 -16.05 2.42 -12.96
CA ARG A 259 -15.91 1.14 -12.27
C ARG A 259 -17.14 0.23 -12.45
N GLY A 260 -17.86 0.36 -13.56
CA GLY A 260 -19.09 -0.39 -13.82
C GLY A 260 -19.94 0.18 -14.96
N SER A 261 -20.75 -0.69 -15.58
CA SER A 261 -21.76 -0.24 -16.56
C SER A 261 -22.93 0.45 -15.87
N ILE A 262 -23.77 1.14 -16.64
CA ILE A 262 -24.94 1.88 -16.13
C ILE A 262 -25.86 0.94 -15.35
N GLY A 263 -26.18 -0.22 -15.90
CA GLY A 263 -26.97 -1.25 -15.24
C GLY A 263 -26.33 -1.75 -13.95
N LYS A 264 -25.00 -1.90 -13.90
CA LYS A 264 -24.31 -2.28 -12.64
C LYS A 264 -24.44 -1.22 -11.58
N LYS A 265 -24.33 0.06 -11.93
CA LYS A 265 -24.57 1.16 -10.98
C LYS A 265 -26.00 1.19 -10.46
N VAL A 266 -26.98 1.03 -11.34
CA VAL A 266 -28.41 0.95 -10.95
C VAL A 266 -28.62 -0.19 -9.96
N MET A 267 -27.94 -1.31 -10.17
CA MET A 267 -28.00 -2.49 -9.31
C MET A 267 -27.03 -2.45 -8.12
N LYS A 268 -26.42 -1.29 -7.83
CA LYS A 268 -25.46 -1.09 -6.73
C LYS A 268 -24.28 -2.07 -6.75
N LEU A 269 -23.77 -2.34 -7.95
CA LEU A 269 -22.60 -3.17 -8.18
C LEU A 269 -21.43 -2.31 -8.62
N ARG A 270 -20.27 -2.57 -8.02
CA ARG A 270 -18.99 -1.96 -8.40
C ARG A 270 -18.01 -3.06 -8.82
N VAL A 271 -17.29 -2.80 -9.89
CA VAL A 271 -16.27 -3.70 -10.43
C VAL A 271 -14.90 -3.25 -9.92
N VAL A 272 -14.15 -4.20 -9.39
CA VAL A 272 -12.90 -3.95 -8.67
C VAL A 272 -11.89 -5.05 -9.01
N PRO A 273 -10.57 -4.76 -9.11
CA PRO A 273 -9.57 -5.80 -9.32
C PRO A 273 -9.49 -6.78 -8.14
N GLU A 274 -9.22 -8.05 -8.43
CA GLU A 274 -9.15 -9.14 -7.43
C GLU A 274 -7.98 -8.94 -6.45
N ASP A 275 -6.86 -8.42 -6.94
CA ASP A 275 -5.64 -8.22 -6.15
C ASP A 275 -5.69 -6.94 -5.28
N ASN A 276 -6.55 -5.97 -5.63
CA ASN A 276 -6.68 -4.70 -4.93
C ASN A 276 -8.14 -4.23 -4.81
N PRO A 277 -8.86 -4.63 -3.74
CA PRO A 277 -10.28 -4.32 -3.54
C PRO A 277 -10.65 -2.83 -3.43
N SER A 278 -9.66 -1.96 -3.23
CA SER A 278 -9.84 -0.50 -3.17
C SER A 278 -9.34 0.20 -4.43
N GLY A 279 -8.64 -0.55 -5.29
CA GLY A 279 -7.97 -0.06 -6.48
C GLY A 279 -8.89 0.21 -7.66
N ASN A 280 -8.36 0.96 -8.63
CA ASN A 280 -8.98 1.13 -9.93
C ASN A 280 -8.67 -0.06 -10.84
N ILE A 281 -9.61 -0.36 -11.73
CA ILE A 281 -9.39 -1.30 -12.82
C ILE A 281 -8.38 -0.67 -13.78
N ASP A 282 -7.32 -1.40 -14.12
CA ASP A 282 -6.35 -0.95 -15.12
C ASP A 282 -6.96 -0.99 -16.53
N ALA A 283 -6.45 -0.18 -17.45
CA ALA A 283 -6.92 -0.15 -18.84
C ALA A 283 -6.87 -1.55 -19.49
N SER A 284 -5.82 -2.32 -19.21
CA SER A 284 -5.68 -3.71 -19.67
C SER A 284 -6.82 -4.61 -19.17
N GLN A 285 -7.21 -4.48 -17.90
CA GLN A 285 -8.30 -5.24 -17.29
C GLN A 285 -9.66 -4.81 -17.84
N ALA A 286 -9.85 -3.53 -18.15
CA ALA A 286 -11.06 -3.04 -18.80
C ALA A 286 -11.24 -3.61 -20.22
N VAL A 287 -10.15 -3.70 -21.00
CA VAL A 287 -10.15 -4.36 -22.32
C VAL A 287 -10.49 -5.85 -22.19
N LEU A 288 -9.87 -6.55 -21.25
CA LEU A 288 -10.14 -7.97 -21.01
C LEU A 288 -11.60 -8.22 -20.57
N ARG A 289 -12.16 -7.33 -19.74
CA ARG A 289 -13.60 -7.37 -19.41
C ARG A 289 -14.48 -7.17 -20.62
N PHE A 290 -14.13 -6.22 -21.49
CA PHE A 290 -14.89 -5.97 -22.70
C PHE A 290 -14.88 -7.19 -23.62
N LEU A 291 -13.72 -7.81 -23.83
CA LEU A 291 -13.61 -9.05 -24.60
C LEU A 291 -14.45 -10.18 -23.98
N GLY A 292 -14.46 -10.30 -22.65
CA GLY A 292 -15.32 -11.23 -21.94
C GLY A 292 -16.82 -10.99 -22.18
N HIS A 293 -17.26 -9.73 -22.25
CA HIS A 293 -18.65 -9.39 -22.60
C HIS A 293 -18.99 -9.73 -24.05
N VAL A 294 -18.06 -9.53 -24.98
CA VAL A 294 -18.23 -9.91 -26.39
C VAL A 294 -18.40 -11.43 -26.51
N VAL A 295 -17.51 -12.19 -25.87
CA VAL A 295 -17.60 -13.66 -25.82
C VAL A 295 -18.93 -14.11 -25.19
N ASN A 296 -19.35 -13.44 -24.11
CA ASN A 296 -20.62 -13.75 -23.47
C ASN A 296 -21.84 -13.44 -24.35
N GLY A 297 -21.79 -12.35 -25.11
CA GLY A 297 -22.83 -12.02 -26.09
C GLY A 297 -22.91 -13.06 -27.21
N ILE A 298 -21.77 -13.52 -27.74
CA ILE A 298 -21.69 -14.58 -28.75
C ILE A 298 -22.26 -15.90 -28.21
N LEU A 299 -21.98 -16.22 -26.95
CA LEU A 299 -22.46 -17.42 -26.28
C LEU A 299 -23.86 -17.26 -25.65
N LEU A 300 -24.66 -16.29 -26.11
CA LEU A 300 -26.05 -16.07 -25.68
C LEU A 300 -26.23 -16.01 -24.15
N CYS A 301 -25.30 -15.38 -23.45
CA CYS A 301 -25.29 -15.25 -21.99
C CYS A 301 -25.21 -16.57 -21.20
N LEU A 302 -25.00 -17.72 -21.84
CA LEU A 302 -24.77 -18.99 -21.15
C LEU A 302 -23.63 -18.92 -20.11
N PRO A 303 -22.52 -18.18 -20.35
CA PRO A 303 -21.47 -18.02 -19.34
C PRO A 303 -21.90 -17.26 -18.08
N TYR A 304 -23.04 -16.56 -18.05
CA TYR A 304 -23.57 -16.00 -16.79
C TYR A 304 -24.05 -17.10 -15.84
N LEU A 305 -24.38 -18.30 -16.34
CA LEU A 305 -24.73 -19.44 -15.48
C LEU A 305 -23.55 -19.87 -14.58
N MET A 306 -22.29 -19.57 -14.98
CA MET A 306 -21.12 -19.82 -14.13
C MET A 306 -21.14 -19.03 -12.82
N ILE A 307 -21.90 -17.93 -12.76
CA ILE A 307 -22.06 -17.14 -11.54
C ILE A 307 -22.90 -17.89 -10.49
N LEU A 308 -23.70 -18.90 -10.89
CA LEU A 308 -24.36 -19.82 -9.93
C LEU A 308 -23.36 -20.78 -9.26
N GLY A 309 -22.13 -20.90 -9.79
CA GLY A 309 -21.07 -21.70 -9.19
C GLY A 309 -20.57 -21.13 -7.86
N SER A 310 -19.85 -21.95 -7.09
CA SER A 310 -19.32 -21.61 -5.76
C SER A 310 -18.48 -20.32 -5.75
N GLU A 311 -17.79 -20.00 -6.85
CA GLU A 311 -16.95 -18.81 -6.93
C GLU A 311 -17.73 -17.51 -7.23
N ARG A 312 -18.99 -17.59 -7.69
CA ARG A 312 -19.78 -16.41 -8.11
C ARG A 312 -19.03 -15.48 -9.09
N LYS A 313 -18.25 -16.06 -10.01
CA LYS A 313 -17.48 -15.35 -11.03
C LYS A 313 -18.10 -15.57 -12.40
N GLY A 314 -18.26 -14.48 -13.16
CA GLY A 314 -18.58 -14.58 -14.58
C GLY A 314 -17.31 -14.81 -15.42
N LEU A 315 -17.46 -15.29 -16.64
CA LEU A 315 -16.35 -15.49 -17.58
C LEU A 315 -15.54 -14.19 -17.81
N GLN A 316 -16.22 -13.04 -17.90
CA GLN A 316 -15.60 -11.72 -17.97
C GLN A 316 -14.79 -11.32 -16.72
N ASP A 317 -15.18 -11.82 -15.54
CA ASP A 317 -14.53 -11.55 -14.25
C ASP A 317 -13.23 -12.37 -14.17
N ILE A 318 -13.26 -13.61 -14.65
CA ILE A 318 -12.10 -14.50 -14.77
C ILE A 318 -11.06 -13.91 -15.73
N PHE A 319 -11.47 -13.49 -16.92
CA PHE A 319 -10.53 -12.93 -17.91
C PHE A 319 -9.83 -11.65 -17.46
N SER A 320 -10.52 -10.83 -16.68
CA SER A 320 -10.00 -9.53 -16.23
C SER A 320 -9.38 -9.57 -14.84
N LYS A 321 -9.39 -10.72 -14.16
CA LYS A 321 -9.07 -10.84 -12.73
C LYS A 321 -9.77 -9.75 -11.92
N SER A 322 -11.07 -9.57 -12.19
CA SER A 322 -11.91 -8.58 -11.51
C SER A 322 -13.07 -9.26 -10.80
N ILE A 323 -13.62 -8.58 -9.81
CA ILE A 323 -14.77 -9.02 -9.03
C ILE A 323 -15.84 -7.92 -9.01
N CYS A 324 -17.11 -8.33 -9.02
CA CYS A 324 -18.23 -7.40 -8.83
C CYS A 324 -18.74 -7.50 -7.38
N ILE A 325 -18.60 -6.40 -6.65
CA ILE A 325 -18.96 -6.28 -5.22
C ILE A 325 -20.22 -5.45 -5.11
N LYS A 326 -21.11 -5.79 -4.16
CA LYS A 326 -22.22 -4.93 -3.77
C LYS A 326 -21.69 -3.69 -3.06
N VAL A 327 -22.45 -2.61 -3.18
CA VAL A 327 -22.12 -1.31 -2.62
C VAL A 327 -23.31 -0.86 -1.78
N ASP A 328 -23.08 -0.65 -0.49
CA ASP A 328 -24.09 -0.06 0.39
C ASP A 328 -23.98 1.48 0.33
N ARG A 329 -25.13 2.12 0.54
CA ARG A 329 -25.24 3.58 0.56
C ARG A 329 -24.87 4.13 1.92
#